data_AF-K1SX42-F1
#
_entry.id   AF-K1SX42-F1
#
_cell.length_a   1.000
_cell.length_b   1.000
_cell.length_c   1.000
_cell.angle_alpha   90.00
_cell.angle_beta   90.00
_cell.angle_gamma   90.00
#
_symmetry.space_group_name_H-M   'P 1'
#
loop_
_entity.id
_entity.type
_entity.pdbx_description
1 polymer ?
#
loop_
_entity_poly.entity_id
_entity_poly.type
_entity_poly.pdbx_seq_one_letter_code
_entity_poly.pdbx_strand_id
1 'polypeptide(L)' 'SITEAAKLLFISQPSLSNSIKETEKEAGITIFLRNRTGITLTKEGTEFLGYARQVIQQMELLVDRYVTNLPGK' A
#
# COMPACT_ATOMS: atom_id res chain seq x y z
N SER A 1 -0.40 -13.97 -0.53
CA SER A 1 -1.56 -13.79 -1.43
C SER A 1 -2.39 -12.60 -0.95
N ILE A 2 -3.34 -12.09 -1.74
CA ILE A 2 -4.23 -10.98 -1.28
C ILE A 2 -5.04 -11.42 -0.06
N THR A 3 -5.50 -12.66 -0.01
CA THR A 3 -6.26 -13.21 1.12
C THR A 3 -5.47 -13.11 2.43
N GLU A 4 -4.19 -13.51 2.43
CA GLU A 4 -3.36 -13.43 3.62
C GLU A 4 -3.05 -11.97 4.01
N ALA A 5 -2.83 -11.09 3.04
CA ALA A 5 -2.65 -9.66 3.31
C ALA A 5 -3.89 -9.03 3.95
N ALA A 6 -5.10 -9.37 3.49
CA ALA A 6 -6.34 -8.87 4.07
C ALA A 6 -6.51 -9.32 5.53
N LYS A 7 -6.15 -10.57 5.85
CA LYS A 7 -6.15 -11.07 7.23
C LYS A 7 -5.17 -10.30 8.12
N LEU A 8 -3.94 -10.07 7.65
CA LEU A 8 -2.92 -9.30 8.39
C LEU A 8 -3.34 -7.84 8.64
N LEU A 9 -4.12 -7.27 7.72
CA LEU A 9 -4.66 -5.93 7.81
C LEU A 9 -6.01 -5.86 8.55
N PHE A 10 -6.53 -6.98 9.03
CA PHE A 10 -7.84 -7.09 9.70
C PHE A 10 -9.01 -6.53 8.86
N ILE A 11 -8.95 -6.70 7.53
CA ILE A 11 -10.00 -6.27 6.59
C ILE A 11 -10.46 -7.43 5.70
N SER A 12 -11.58 -7.22 5.02
CA SER A 12 -12.09 -8.21 4.07
C SER A 12 -11.23 -8.23 2.79
N GLN A 13 -11.05 -9.42 2.22
CA GLN A 13 -10.34 -9.59 0.94
C GLN A 13 -10.97 -8.81 -0.23
N PRO A 14 -12.31 -8.68 -0.34
CA PRO A 14 -12.93 -7.82 -1.34
C PRO A 14 -12.60 -6.35 -1.14
N SER A 15 -12.58 -5.86 0.11
CA SER A 15 -12.21 -4.47 0.42
C SER A 15 -10.77 -4.19 0.00
N LEU A 16 -9.81 -5.05 0.37
CA LEU A 16 -8.41 -4.89 -0.05
C LEU A 16 -8.27 -4.94 -1.58
N SER A 17 -8.98 -5.85 -2.24
CA SER A 17 -8.92 -5.94 -3.70
C SER A 17 -9.47 -4.70 -4.40
N ASN A 18 -10.53 -4.11 -3.86
CA ASN A 18 -11.13 -2.88 -4.37
C ASN A 18 -10.18 -1.71 -4.19
N SER A 19 -9.59 -1.53 -3.00
CA SER A 19 -8.61 -0.47 -2.76
C SER A 19 -7.41 -0.57 -3.71
N ILE A 20 -6.86 -1.77 -3.92
CA ILE A 20 -5.79 -1.98 -4.91
C ILE A 20 -6.24 -1.53 -6.31
N LYS A 21 -7.44 -1.94 -6.73
CA LYS A 21 -7.97 -1.62 -8.06
C LYS A 21 -8.23 -0.12 -8.23
N GLU A 22 -8.69 0.56 -7.19
CA GLU A 22 -8.89 2.01 -7.19
C GLU A 22 -7.55 2.73 -7.30
N THR A 23 -6.53 2.32 -6.54
CA THR A 23 -5.17 2.87 -6.64
C THR A 23 -4.59 2.67 -8.05
N GLU A 24 -4.73 1.47 -8.63
CA GLU A 24 -4.30 1.18 -10.01
C GLU A 24 -5.02 2.08 -11.03
N LYS A 25 -6.33 2.31 -10.84
CA LYS A 25 -7.13 3.19 -11.70
C LYS A 25 -6.70 4.65 -11.61
N GLU A 26 -6.50 5.16 -10.40
CA GLU A 26 -6.09 6.55 -10.16
C GLU A 26 -4.68 6.83 -10.68
N ALA A 27 -3.76 5.87 -10.48
CA ALA A 27 -2.40 5.96 -10.98
C ALA A 27 -2.29 5.69 -12.50
N GLY A 28 -3.33 5.14 -13.13
CA GLY A 28 -3.33 4.80 -14.55
C GLY A 28 -2.39 3.65 -14.93
N ILE A 29 -2.00 2.82 -13.95
CA ILE A 29 -1.05 1.70 -14.13
C ILE A 29 -1.61 0.41 -13.52
N THR A 30 -1.09 -0.73 -13.98
CA THR A 30 -1.27 -2.01 -13.27
C THR A 30 -0.08 -2.22 -12.35
N ILE A 31 -0.32 -2.31 -11.04
CA ILE A 31 0.72 -2.52 -10.02
C ILE A 31 0.97 -4.03 -9.84
N PHE A 32 -0.10 -4.83 -9.83
CA PHE A 32 -0.01 -6.26 -9.57
C PHE A 32 -0.53 -7.12 -10.73
N LEU A 33 0.25 -8.13 -11.11
CA LEU A 33 -0.21 -9.23 -11.94
C LEU A 33 -0.76 -10.33 -11.05
N ARG A 34 -1.99 -10.75 -11.32
CA ARG A 34 -2.66 -11.85 -10.61
C ARG A 34 -2.77 -13.04 -11.56
N ASN A 35 -2.26 -14.20 -11.15
CA ASN A 35 -2.36 -15.44 -11.90
C ASN A 35 -2.81 -16.58 -10.98
N ARG A 36 -3.00 -17.77 -11.55
CA ARG A 36 -3.41 -18.97 -10.78
C ARG A 36 -2.40 -19.38 -9.70
N THR A 37 -1.14 -19.00 -9.83
CA THR A 37 -0.07 -19.38 -8.90
C THR A 37 0.21 -18.31 -7.84
N GLY A 38 -0.33 -17.11 -7.97
CA GLY A 38 -0.17 -16.05 -6.98
C GLY A 38 -0.29 -14.64 -7.53
N ILE A 39 0.45 -13.74 -6.89
CA ILE A 39 0.47 -12.30 -7.18
C ILE A 39 1.92 -11.84 -7.27
N THR A 40 2.25 -11.09 -8.32
CA THR A 40 3.57 -10.50 -8.55
C THR A 40 3.43 -9.03 -8.92
N LEU A 41 4.50 -8.26 -8.78
CA LEU A 41 4.53 -6.88 -9.25
C LEU A 41 4.74 -6.84 -10.77
N THR A 42 4.20 -5.81 -11.43
CA THR A 42 4.65 -5.41 -12.76
C THR A 42 5.96 -4.61 -12.65
N LYS A 43 6.55 -4.23 -13.79
CA LYS A 43 7.66 -3.27 -13.82
C LYS A 43 7.24 -1.92 -13.21
N GLU A 44 6.15 -1.33 -13.72
CA GLU A 44 5.58 -0.08 -13.20
C GLU A 44 5.22 -0.17 -11.71
N GLY A 45 4.64 -1.31 -11.29
CA GLY A 45 4.30 -1.57 -9.89
C GLY A 45 5.51 -1.65 -8.97
N THR A 46 6.67 -2.10 -9.48
CA THR A 46 7.93 -2.11 -8.73
C THR A 46 8.43 -0.69 -8.50
N GLU A 47 8.40 0.15 -9.53
CA GLU A 47 8.77 1.57 -9.44
C GLU A 47 7.81 2.34 -8.51
N PHE A 48 6.50 2.16 -8.71
CA PHE A 48 5.45 2.73 -7.86
C PHE A 48 5.65 2.38 -6.38
N LEU A 49 5.90 1.10 -6.07
CA LEU A 49 6.12 0.65 -4.70
C LEU A 49 7.36 1.29 -4.06
N GLY A 50 8.41 1.55 -4.84
CA GLY A 50 9.60 2.27 -4.39
C GLY A 50 9.25 3.68 -3.91
N TYR A 51 8.53 4.45 -4.73
CA TYR A 51 8.09 5.80 -4.36
C TYR A 51 7.09 5.79 -3.19
N ALA A 52 6.12 4.87 -3.20
CA ALA A 52 5.13 4.76 -2.13
C ALA A 52 5.77 4.54 -0.75
N ARG A 53 6.80 3.67 -0.68
CA ARG A 53 7.56 3.43 0.56
C ARG A 53 8.27 4.69 1.05
N GLN A 54 8.88 5.46 0.15
CA GLN A 54 9.55 6.71 0.51
C GLN A 54 8.56 7.75 1.06
N VAL A 55 7.39 7.89 0.43
CA VAL A 55 6.34 8.81 0.88
C VAL A 55 5.85 8.44 2.29
N ILE A 56 5.55 7.15 2.52
CA ILE A 56 5.11 6.67 3.84
C ILE A 56 6.18 6.94 4.90
N GLN A 57 7.46 6.63 4.60
CA GLN A 57 8.56 6.87 5.54
C GLN A 57 8.69 8.37 5.90
N GLN A 58 8.56 9.27 4.92
CA GLN A 58 8.61 10.71 5.20
C GLN A 58 7.41 11.17 6.03
N MET A 59 6.22 10.62 5.78
CA MET A 59 5.03 10.90 6.57
C MET A 59 5.21 10.44 8.03
N GLU A 60 5.75 9.24 8.24
CA GLU A 60 6.04 8.71 9.58
C GLU A 60 7.01 9.61 10.35
N LEU A 61 8.08 10.10 9.71
CA LEU A 61 9.02 11.05 10.32
C LEU A 61 8.35 12.37 10.72
N LEU A 62 7.42 12.87 9.91
CA LEU A 62 6.66 14.08 10.21
C LEU A 62 5.74 13.85 11.42
N VAL A 63 4.99 12.75 11.42
CA VAL A 63 4.11 12.36 12.53
C VAL A 63 4.91 12.20 13.81
N ASP A 64 6.06 11.52 13.76
CA ASP A 64 6.90 11.33 14.94
C ASP A 64 7.42 12.66 15.52
N ARG A 65 7.88 13.56 14.65
CA ARG A 65 8.46 14.83 15.08
C ARG A 65 7.43 15.81 15.64
N TYR A 66 6.24 15.87 15.04
CA TYR A 66 5.30 16.96 15.28
C TYR A 66 3.95 16.55 15.86
N VAL A 67 3.60 15.26 15.83
CA VAL A 67 2.30 14.77 16.30
C VAL A 67 2.45 13.95 17.58
N THR A 68 3.41 13.02 17.65
CA THR A 68 3.63 12.19 18.85
C THR A 68 4.48 12.89 19.91
N ASN A 69 5.43 13.74 19.52
CA ASN A 69 6.33 14.46 20.44
C ASN A 69 5.87 15.88 20.84
N LEU A 70 4.56 16.15 20.84
CA LEU A 70 4.04 17.43 21.37
C LEU A 70 4.25 17.49 22.90
N PRO A 71 5.02 18.47 23.43
CA PRO A 71 5.05 18.72 24.86
C PRO A 71 3.68 19.30 25.25
N GLY A 72 2.84 18.49 25.92
CA GLY A 72 1.47 18.88 26.27
C GLY A 72 0.46 17.74 26.46
N LYS A 73 0.86 16.48 26.37
CA LYS A 73 0.22 15.38 27.11
C LYS A 73 1.10 14.96 28.27
#